data_AF-A0A7V0X290-F1
#
_entry.id   AF-A0A7V0X290-F1
#
_cell.length_a   1.000
_cell.length_b   1.000
_cell.length_c   1.000
_cell.angle_alpha   90.00
_cell.angle_beta   90.00
_cell.angle_gamma   90.00
#
_symmetry.space_group_name_H-M   'P 1'
#
loop_
_entity.id
_entity.type
_entity.pdbx_description
1 polymer ?
#
loop_
_entity_poly.entity_id
_entity_poly.type
_entity_poly.pdbx_seq_one_letter_code
_entity_poly.pdbx_strand_id
1 'polypeptide(L)'
;IILQGLCTMAFAHKAFVDNCVGPERDPMKVAKMRVGFSRPVLPGQTLGFQGFEIGAADGGKKFGLVAKNNDGVEVLRNAWCLVK
;
A
#
# COMPACT_ATOMS: atom_id res chain seq x y z
N ILE A 1 -1.30 -23.24 -2.31
CA ILE A 1 -1.98 -22.23 -1.47
C ILE A 1 -1.25 -20.92 -1.68
N ILE A 2 -1.96 -19.84 -1.99
CA ILE A 2 -1.37 -18.49 -2.16
C ILE A 2 -2.01 -17.55 -1.14
N LEU A 3 -1.28 -16.52 -0.72
CA LEU A 3 -1.87 -15.44 0.05
C LEU A 3 -2.88 -14.71 -0.85
N GLN A 4 -4.10 -14.54 -0.36
CA GLN A 4 -5.16 -13.89 -1.10
C GLN A 4 -4.80 -12.42 -1.38
N GLY A 5 -5.01 -11.94 -2.61
CA GLY A 5 -4.54 -10.61 -3.01
C GLY A 5 -5.08 -9.47 -2.15
N LEU A 6 -6.34 -9.51 -1.72
CA LEU A 6 -6.90 -8.47 -0.84
C LEU A 6 -6.25 -8.45 0.54
N CYS A 7 -5.67 -9.56 1.02
CA CYS A 7 -4.84 -9.56 2.22
C CYS A 7 -3.59 -8.70 2.02
N THR A 8 -2.90 -8.85 0.87
CA THR A 8 -1.76 -7.99 0.51
C THR A 8 -2.17 -6.52 0.39
N MET A 9 -3.37 -6.25 -0.12
CA MET A 9 -3.95 -4.90 -0.17
C MET A 9 -4.22 -4.35 1.23
N ALA A 10 -4.72 -5.16 2.16
CA ALA A 10 -4.94 -4.74 3.55
C ALA A 10 -3.62 -4.38 4.25
N PHE A 11 -2.53 -5.11 3.97
CA PHE A 11 -1.20 -4.72 4.46
C PHE A 11 -0.72 -3.39 3.87
N ALA A 12 -0.95 -3.16 2.58
CA ALA A 12 -0.64 -1.85 1.97
C ALA A 12 -1.48 -0.72 2.59
N HIS A 13 -2.77 -0.96 2.87
CA HIS A 13 -3.62 -0.01 3.56
C HIS A 13 -3.08 0.32 4.95
N LYS A 14 -2.72 -0.70 5.73
CA LYS A 14 -2.10 -0.52 7.05
C LYS A 14 -0.82 0.31 6.94
N ALA A 15 0.04 0.05 5.96
CA ALA A 15 1.25 0.83 5.75
C ALA A 15 0.96 2.32 5.47
N PHE A 16 -0.09 2.62 4.69
CA PHE A 16 -0.52 4.01 4.48
C PHE A 16 -1.07 4.64 5.75
N VAL A 17 -1.90 3.94 6.52
CA VAL A 17 -2.44 4.45 7.79
C VAL A 17 -1.34 4.70 8.80
N ASP A 18 -0.39 3.77 8.95
CA ASP A 18 0.67 3.91 9.95
C ASP A 18 1.66 5.05 9.64
N ASN A 19 1.83 5.41 8.36
CA ASN A 19 2.88 6.35 7.93
C ASN A 19 2.38 7.67 7.30
N CYS A 20 1.15 7.73 6.76
CA CYS A 20 0.72 8.84 5.92
C CYS A 20 -0.44 9.68 6.51
N VAL A 21 -1.22 9.17 7.47
CA VAL A 21 -2.42 9.87 8.00
C VAL A 21 -2.17 10.69 9.27
N GLY A 22 -0.92 10.75 9.74
CA GLY A 22 -0.52 11.47 10.94
C GLY A 22 -0.57 10.64 12.23
N PRO A 23 -0.30 11.27 13.39
CA PRO A 23 -0.08 10.57 14.67
C PRO A 23 -1.31 9.81 15.19
N GLU A 24 -2.52 10.23 14.82
CA GLU A 24 -3.78 9.59 15.22
C GLU A 24 -4.01 8.25 14.51
N ARG A 25 -3.31 7.98 13.40
CA ARG A 25 -3.46 6.76 12.59
C ARG A 25 -4.91 6.44 12.25
N ASP A 26 -5.71 7.47 12.02
CA ASP A 26 -7.13 7.33 11.70
C ASP A 26 -7.31 6.71 10.28
N PRO A 27 -7.87 5.49 10.17
CA PRO A 27 -8.11 4.86 8.88
C PRO A 27 -9.09 5.63 8.00
N MET A 28 -9.99 6.43 8.60
CA MET A 28 -11.02 7.18 7.87
C MET A 28 -10.45 8.31 7.01
N LYS A 29 -9.20 8.72 7.25
CA LYS A 29 -8.49 9.71 6.43
C LYS A 29 -8.06 9.15 5.07
N VAL A 30 -7.96 7.83 4.92
CA VAL A 30 -7.69 7.19 3.62
C VAL A 30 -8.97 7.17 2.80
N ALA A 31 -9.16 8.20 1.96
CA ALA A 31 -10.38 8.38 1.19
C ALA A 31 -10.51 7.41 0.01
N LYS A 32 -9.39 7.10 -0.65
CA LYS A 32 -9.35 6.20 -1.82
C LYS A 32 -8.04 5.44 -1.82
N MET A 33 -8.08 4.17 -2.23
CA MET A 33 -6.88 3.37 -2.45
C MET A 33 -7.04 2.53 -3.73
N ARG A 34 -5.97 2.46 -4.51
CA ARG A 34 -5.86 1.56 -5.66
C ARG A 34 -4.58 0.77 -5.51
N VAL A 35 -4.63 -0.52 -5.85
CA VAL A 35 -3.45 -1.37 -5.95
C VAL A 35 -3.50 -2.15 -7.27
N GLY A 36 -2.34 -2.40 -7.88
CA GLY A 36 -2.20 -3.32 -8.99
C GLY A 36 -1.48 -4.57 -8.53
N PHE A 37 -2.14 -5.73 -8.60
CA PHE A 37 -1.50 -7.02 -8.31
C PHE A 37 -0.66 -7.44 -9.51
N SER A 38 0.66 -7.51 -9.34
CA SER A 38 1.57 -7.94 -10.42
C SER A 38 1.91 -9.42 -10.33
N ARG A 39 2.06 -9.95 -9.12
CA ARG A 39 2.47 -11.35 -8.87
C ARG A 39 1.82 -11.90 -7.59
N PRO A 40 1.50 -13.22 -7.57
CA PRO A 40 0.99 -13.87 -6.36
C PRO A 40 2.08 -13.93 -5.28
N VAL A 41 1.65 -13.87 -4.02
CA VAL A 41 2.51 -14.02 -2.85
C VAL A 41 2.33 -15.42 -2.28
N LEU A 42 3.43 -16.12 -2.04
CA LEU A 42 3.43 -17.44 -1.42
C LEU A 42 3.58 -17.32 0.10
N PRO A 43 2.96 -18.22 0.89
CA PRO A 43 3.22 -18.29 2.33
C PRO A 43 4.71 -18.42 2.64
N GLY A 44 5.18 -17.72 3.68
CA GLY A 44 6.59 -17.69 4.08
C GLY A 44 7.44 -16.60 3.41
N GLN A 45 6.90 -15.89 2.40
CA GLN A 45 7.58 -14.72 1.83
C GLN A 45 7.44 -13.50 2.73
N THR A 46 8.52 -12.74 2.86
CA THR A 46 8.52 -11.43 3.54
C THR A 46 8.23 -10.34 2.52
N LEU A 47 7.29 -9.44 2.85
CA LEU A 47 6.92 -8.30 2.00
C LEU A 47 7.49 -7.00 2.57
N GLY A 48 8.28 -6.30 1.77
CA GLY A 48 8.74 -4.95 2.04
C GLY A 48 7.86 -3.93 1.34
N PHE A 49 7.35 -2.95 2.10
CA PHE A 49 6.51 -1.86 1.59
C PHE A 49 7.30 -0.56 1.61
N GLN A 50 7.39 0.10 0.47
CA GLN A 50 8.07 1.40 0.33
C GLN A 50 7.07 2.42 -0.18
N GLY A 51 6.78 3.41 0.66
CA GLY A 51 5.92 4.54 0.33
C GLY A 51 6.71 5.73 -0.21
N PHE A 52 6.09 6.52 -1.06
CA PHE A 52 6.64 7.79 -1.55
C PHE A 52 5.51 8.81 -1.75
N GLU A 53 5.81 10.10 -1.59
CA GLU A 53 4.84 11.16 -1.87
C GLU A 53 4.75 11.38 -3.38
N ILE A 54 3.52 11.35 -3.92
CA ILE A 54 3.27 11.69 -5.33
C ILE A 54 2.99 13.19 -5.46
N GLY A 55 2.34 13.78 -4.45
CA GLY A 55 2.07 15.21 -4.35
C GLY A 55 0.64 15.50 -3.91
N ALA A 56 0.25 16.78 -4.01
CA ALA A 56 -1.12 17.19 -3.76
C ALA A 56 -2.06 16.67 -4.86
N ALA A 57 -3.26 16.27 -4.45
CA ALA A 57 -4.34 15.90 -5.35
C ALA A 57 -5.62 16.58 -4.89
N ASP A 58 -6.61 16.64 -5.79
CA ASP A 58 -7.87 17.29 -5.47
C ASP A 58 -8.56 16.56 -4.30
N GLY A 59 -8.72 17.27 -3.19
CA GLY A 59 -9.25 16.71 -1.94
C GLY A 59 -8.26 15.88 -1.11
N GLY A 60 -6.94 16.14 -1.18
CA GLY A 60 -5.98 15.59 -0.21
C GLY A 60 -4.52 15.48 -0.69
N LYS A 61 -3.70 14.73 0.05
CA LYS A 61 -2.36 14.31 -0.39
C LYS A 61 -2.40 12.93 -0.99
N LYS A 62 -1.67 12.74 -2.09
CA LYS A 62 -1.56 11.46 -2.77
C LYS A 62 -0.22 10.82 -2.45
N PHE A 63 -0.28 9.58 -1.96
CA PHE A 63 0.90 8.77 -1.67
C PHE A 63 0.92 7.55 -2.58
N GLY A 64 2.10 7.19 -3.05
CA GLY A 64 2.38 5.98 -3.79
C GLY A 64 3.01 4.93 -2.89
N LEU A 65 2.86 3.67 -3.27
CA LEU A 65 3.51 2.55 -2.60
C LEU A 65 3.92 1.49 -3.62
N VAL A 66 5.06 0.86 -3.34
CA VAL A 66 5.51 -0.36 -4.03
C VAL A 66 5.74 -1.42 -2.97
N ALA A 67 5.26 -2.64 -3.23
CA ALA A 67 5.52 -3.80 -2.37
C ALA A 67 6.39 -4.80 -3.12
N LYS A 68 7.49 -5.24 -2.49
CA LYS A 68 8.43 -6.23 -3.01
C LYS A 68 8.51 -7.42 -2.07
N ASN A 69 8.73 -8.62 -2.61
CA ASN A 69 9.06 -9.78 -1.80
C ASN A 69 10.57 -9.80 -1.45
N ASN A 70 11.00 -10.82 -0.72
CA ASN A 70 12.39 -11.08 -0.35
C ASN A 70 13.35 -11.26 -1.56
N ASP A 71 12.83 -11.65 -2.72
CA ASP A 71 13.60 -11.77 -3.96
C ASP A 71 13.69 -10.44 -4.74
N GLY A 72 13.22 -9.33 -4.14
CA GLY A 72 13.17 -8.01 -4.77
C GLY A 72 12.09 -7.87 -5.85
N VAL A 73 11.23 -8.87 -5.98
CA VAL A 73 10.18 -8.94 -6.98
C VAL A 73 8.97 -8.13 -6.52
N GLU A 74 8.54 -7.18 -7.36
CA GLU A 74 7.33 -6.40 -7.11
C GLU A 74 6.07 -7.26 -7.18
N VAL A 75 5.31 -7.27 -6.08
CA VAL A 75 4.04 -7.97 -5.93
C VAL A 75 2.85 -7.01 -6.00
N LEU A 76 3.06 -5.75 -5.59
CA LEU A 76 2.12 -4.64 -5.80
C LEU A 76 2.79 -3.53 -6.61
N ARG A 77 2.12 -3.12 -7.69
CA ARG A 77 2.53 -2.04 -8.58
C ARG A 77 1.44 -0.98 -8.69
N ASN A 78 1.84 0.24 -9.03
CA ASN A 78 0.94 1.38 -9.23
C ASN A 78 -0.02 1.57 -8.05
N ALA A 79 0.40 1.20 -6.84
CA ALA A 79 -0.42 1.35 -5.66
C ALA A 79 -0.35 2.80 -5.21
N TRP A 80 -1.51 3.38 -4.94
CA TRP A 80 -1.62 4.74 -4.43
C TRP A 80 -2.82 4.89 -3.53
N CYS A 81 -2.73 5.82 -2.59
CA CYS A 81 -3.85 6.26 -1.78
C CYS A 81 -4.01 7.77 -1.83
N LEU A 82 -5.24 8.23 -1.56
CA LEU A 82 -5.57 9.63 -1.32
C LEU A 82 -5.88 9.76 0.17
N VAL A 83 -5.11 10.59 0.86
CA VAL A 83 -5.28 10.92 2.28
C VAL A 83 -5.86 12.32 2.38
N LYS A 84 -6.96 12.47 3.11
CA LYS A 84 -7.61 13.75 3.41
C LYS A 84 -7.03 14.41 4.64
#